data_AF-A0A3B9W798-F1
#
_entry.id   AF-A0A3B9W798-F1
#
_cell.length_a   1.000
_cell.length_b   1.000
_cell.length_c   1.000
_cell.angle_alpha   90.00
_cell.angle_beta   90.00
_cell.angle_gamma   90.00
#
_symmetry.space_group_name_H-M   'P 1'
#
loop_
_entity.id
_entity.type
_entity.pdbx_description
1 polymer ?
#
loop_
_entity_poly.entity_id
_entity_poly.type
_entity_poly.pdbx_seq_one_letter_code
_entity_poly.pdbx_strand_id
1 'polypeptide(L)'
;ASASEIVAGALQDYHRAVIMGTKSFGKGSVQTVIPISKDTAIKLTTALYYTPSGRAIQAKGIQPNVIIPSLEIQKKDNGITLTEADFNRHLKNGSHKTDVQKSVTNKKSTDFELAQEDYQLFSALMMLKGLHSIQ
;
A
#
# COMPACT_ATOMS: atom_id res chain seq x y z
N ALA A 1 3.05 -7.97 11.69
CA ALA A 1 4.21 -7.88 12.62
C ALA A 1 4.85 -9.25 12.80
N SER A 2 6.09 -9.34 13.30
CA SER A 2 6.86 -10.58 13.48
C SER A 2 7.35 -11.19 12.17
N ALA A 3 6.90 -12.39 11.79
CA ALA A 3 7.43 -13.12 10.62
C ALA A 3 7.38 -12.30 9.32
N SER A 4 6.30 -11.55 9.09
CA SER A 4 6.17 -10.68 7.92
C SER A 4 7.25 -9.58 7.86
N GLU A 5 7.74 -9.12 9.02
CA GLU A 5 8.80 -8.10 9.09
C GLU A 5 10.17 -8.70 8.75
N ILE A 6 10.40 -9.96 9.14
CA ILE A 6 11.61 -10.70 8.77
C ILE A 6 11.64 -10.89 7.25
N VAL A 7 10.52 -11.32 6.65
CA VAL A 7 10.40 -11.52 5.20
C VAL A 7 10.56 -10.20 4.44
N ALA A 8 9.83 -9.15 4.83
CA ALA A 8 9.93 -7.84 4.20
C ALA A 8 11.34 -7.26 4.29
N GLY A 9 11.97 -7.34 5.46
CA GLY A 9 13.34 -6.88 5.67
C GLY A 9 14.37 -7.67 4.86
N ALA A 10 14.23 -8.99 4.75
CA ALA A 10 15.12 -9.82 3.94
C ALA A 10 14.99 -9.53 2.44
N LEU A 11 13.75 -9.40 1.93
CA LEU A 11 13.52 -9.05 0.53
C LEU A 11 14.04 -7.64 0.21
N GLN A 12 13.90 -6.70 1.14
CA GLN A 12 14.44 -5.34 1.01
C GLN A 12 15.97 -5.35 0.97
N ASP A 13 16.62 -6.11 1.86
CA ASP A 13 18.09 -6.18 1.97
C ASP A 13 18.74 -6.80 0.74
N TYR A 14 18.12 -7.82 0.17
CA TYR A 14 18.62 -8.44 -1.05
C TYR A 14 18.20 -7.71 -2.32
N HIS A 15 17.57 -6.54 -2.22
CA HIS A 15 17.02 -5.78 -3.35
C HIS A 15 16.11 -6.63 -4.25
N ARG A 16 15.34 -7.56 -3.64
CA ARG A 16 14.42 -8.47 -4.35
C ARG A 16 12.99 -7.98 -4.37
N ALA A 17 12.65 -7.02 -3.51
CA ALA A 17 11.35 -6.35 -3.54
C ALA A 17 11.49 -4.88 -3.12
N VAL A 18 10.56 -4.07 -3.61
CA VAL A 18 10.33 -2.71 -3.10
C VAL A 18 9.23 -2.79 -2.05
N ILE A 19 9.53 -2.37 -0.83
CA ILE A 19 8.56 -2.34 0.28
C ILE A 19 7.81 -1.01 0.24
N MET A 20 6.48 -1.05 0.23
CA MET A 20 5.62 0.12 0.18
C MET A 20 4.62 0.14 1.33
N GLY A 21 4.18 1.32 1.74
CA GLY A 21 3.17 1.50 2.79
C GLY A 21 3.69 2.32 3.96
N THR A 22 3.39 1.90 5.18
CA THR A 22 3.83 2.55 6.43
C THR A 22 4.86 1.70 7.17
N LYS A 23 5.52 2.33 8.14
CA LYS A 23 6.46 1.68 9.05
C LYS A 23 5.76 0.52 9.79
N SER A 24 6.40 -0.64 9.82
CA SER A 24 5.84 -1.81 10.53
C SER A 24 6.01 -1.71 12.06
N PHE A 25 5.36 -2.63 12.77
CA PHE A 25 5.24 -2.60 14.24
C PHE A 25 6.57 -2.67 15.01
N GLY A 26 7.52 -3.49 14.57
CA GLY A 26 8.82 -3.68 15.23
C GLY A 26 8.86 -4.81 16.24
N LYS A 27 8.18 -5.94 15.99
CA LYS A 27 8.33 -7.14 16.82
C LYS A 27 9.41 -8.03 16.21
N GLY A 28 10.62 -7.94 16.75
CA GLY A 28 11.78 -8.70 16.33
C GLY A 28 12.32 -9.61 17.43
N SER A 29 11.46 -10.17 18.30
CA SER A 29 11.86 -11.02 19.43
C SER A 29 11.20 -12.39 19.40
N VAL A 30 11.94 -13.39 19.87
CA VAL A 30 11.45 -14.76 20.10
C VAL A 30 11.13 -14.92 21.57
N GLN A 31 9.97 -15.49 21.87
CA GLN A 31 9.55 -15.78 23.23
C GLN A 31 9.36 -17.29 23.39
N THR A 32 9.96 -17.85 24.43
CA THR A 32 9.84 -19.25 24.80
C THR A 32 9.04 -19.33 26.10
N VAL A 33 8.12 -20.30 26.17
CA VAL A 33 7.37 -20.59 27.40
C VAL A 33 8.10 -21.69 28.15
N ILE A 34 8.58 -21.39 29.35
CA ILE A 34 9.33 -22.30 30.22
C ILE A 34 8.41 -22.67 31.38
N PRO A 35 7.92 -23.92 31.47
CA PRO A 35 7.09 -24.35 32.60
C PRO A 35 7.92 -24.36 33.90
N ILE A 36 7.37 -23.83 34.99
CA ILE A 36 7.98 -23.87 36.33
C ILE A 36 7.29 -24.94 37.19
N SER A 37 5.97 -25.09 37.03
CA SER A 37 5.17 -26.09 37.71
C SER A 37 4.09 -26.63 36.76
N LYS A 38 3.20 -27.51 37.26
CA LYS A 38 2.10 -28.06 36.45
C LYS A 38 1.17 -26.97 35.89
N ASP A 39 0.98 -25.89 36.65
CA ASP A 39 0.00 -24.85 36.33
C ASP A 39 0.62 -23.47 36.07
N THR A 40 1.96 -23.35 36.13
CA THR A 40 2.66 -22.08 35.94
C THR A 40 3.81 -22.16 34.96
N ALA A 41 4.00 -21.10 34.18
CA ALA A 41 5.09 -20.97 33.22
C ALA A 41 5.56 -19.51 33.12
N ILE A 42 6.83 -19.34 32.75
CA ILE A 42 7.42 -18.04 32.41
C ILE A 42 7.47 -17.91 30.90
N LYS A 43 7.00 -16.77 30.38
CA LYS A 43 7.25 -16.38 28.99
C LYS A 43 8.51 -15.49 28.96
N LEU A 44 9.61 -16.04 28.46
CA LEU A 44 10.89 -15.36 28.43
C LEU A 44 11.30 -15.02 26.99
N THR A 45 11.84 -13.83 26.78
CA THR A 45 12.45 -13.47 25.49
C THR A 45 13.84 -14.11 25.40
N THR A 46 14.05 -14.97 24.42
CA THR A 46 15.26 -15.79 24.29
C THR A 46 16.17 -15.36 23.15
N ALA A 47 15.63 -14.67 22.15
CA ALA A 47 16.41 -14.21 21.00
C ALA A 47 15.81 -12.95 20.36
N LEU A 48 16.63 -12.29 19.55
CA LEU A 48 16.25 -11.19 18.68
C LEU A 48 16.51 -11.57 17.22
N TYR A 49 15.63 -11.12 16.33
CA TYR A 49 15.78 -11.24 14.89
C TYR A 49 16.40 -9.98 14.30
N TYR A 50 17.33 -10.21 13.39
CA TYR A 50 17.99 -9.21 12.58
C TYR A 50 17.76 -9.52 11.11
N THR A 51 17.69 -8.48 10.28
CA THR A 51 17.65 -8.67 8.83
C THR A 51 19.03 -9.15 8.32
N PRO A 52 19.15 -9.69 7.09
CA PRO A 52 20.43 -10.15 6.54
C PRO A 52 21.54 -9.09 6.55
N SER A 53 21.21 -7.80 6.44
CA SER A 53 22.16 -6.69 6.58
C SER A 53 22.52 -6.32 8.03
N GLY A 54 22.02 -7.06 9.02
CA GLY A 54 22.28 -6.83 10.44
C GLY A 54 21.40 -5.75 11.09
N ARG A 55 20.31 -5.31 10.46
CA ARG A 55 19.42 -4.32 11.08
C ARG A 55 18.54 -4.95 12.16
N ALA A 56 18.45 -4.29 13.30
CA ALA A 56 17.54 -4.67 14.38
C ALA A 56 16.08 -4.29 14.05
N ILE A 57 15.17 -5.27 14.14
CA ILE A 57 13.73 -5.06 13.90
C ILE A 57 13.00 -4.65 15.19
N GLN A 58 13.47 -5.14 16.35
CA GLN A 58 12.82 -4.91 17.64
C GLN A 58 12.71 -3.41 17.96
N ALA A 59 11.51 -2.95 18.32
CA ALA A 59 11.14 -1.56 18.61
C ALA A 59 11.37 -0.55 17.46
N LYS A 60 11.87 -1.00 16.30
CA LYS A 60 12.14 -0.17 15.13
C LYS A 60 11.23 -0.49 13.95
N GLY A 61 10.88 -1.75 13.72
CA GLY A 61 10.15 -2.15 12.51
C GLY A 61 10.99 -2.05 11.25
N ILE A 62 10.35 -2.33 10.12
CA ILE A 62 10.88 -2.17 8.77
C ILE A 62 10.37 -0.85 8.23
N GLN A 63 11.31 -0.01 7.79
CA GLN A 63 11.00 1.22 7.08
C GLN A 63 10.72 0.89 5.60
N PRO A 64 9.57 1.27 5.04
CA PRO A 64 9.30 1.05 3.63
C PRO A 64 10.21 1.90 2.74
N ASN A 65 10.49 1.42 1.53
CA ASN A 65 11.19 2.16 0.49
C ASN A 65 10.33 3.31 -0.06
N VAL A 66 9.03 3.07 -0.21
CA VAL A 66 8.05 4.08 -0.64
C VAL A 66 7.03 4.25 0.48
N ILE A 67 7.03 5.43 1.10
CA ILE A 67 6.10 5.75 2.17
C ILE A 67 4.76 6.13 1.55
N ILE A 68 3.71 5.40 1.91
CA ILE A 68 2.33 5.68 1.51
C ILE A 68 1.51 5.87 2.78
N PRO A 69 1.02 7.08 3.07
CA PRO A 69 0.19 7.31 4.25
C PRO A 69 -1.11 6.50 4.14
N SER A 70 -1.64 6.08 5.29
CA SER A 70 -2.99 5.52 5.35
C SER A 70 -3.97 6.67 5.17
N LEU A 71 -4.64 6.71 4.02
CA LEU A 71 -5.63 7.73 3.69
C LEU A 71 -7.01 7.08 3.67
N GLU A 72 -7.98 7.74 4.29
CA GLU A 72 -9.40 7.43 4.09
C GLU A 72 -9.95 8.38 3.04
N ILE A 73 -10.30 7.86 1.87
CA ILE A 73 -10.87 8.67 0.80
C ILE A 73 -12.36 8.86 1.08
N GLN A 74 -12.69 10.02 1.65
CA GLN A 74 -14.09 10.42 1.73
C GLN A 74 -14.58 10.82 0.34
N LYS A 75 -15.70 10.24 -0.10
CA LYS A 75 -16.46 10.77 -1.23
C LYS A 75 -16.94 12.16 -0.82
N LYS A 76 -16.23 13.19 -1.28
CA LYS A 76 -16.80 14.53 -1.26
C LYS A 76 -18.00 14.45 -2.21
N ASP A 77 -19.20 14.69 -1.69
CA ASP A 77 -20.36 14.90 -2.56
C ASP A 77 -19.94 15.99 -3.54
N ASN A 78 -19.86 15.61 -4.81
CA ASN A 78 -19.57 16.54 -5.88
C ASN A 78 -20.76 17.49 -5.93
N GLY A 79 -20.68 18.58 -5.15
CA GLY A 79 -21.36 19.80 -5.50
C GLY A 79 -21.12 20.04 -6.99
N ILE A 80 -22.19 20.38 -7.70
CA ILE A 80 -22.26 20.43 -9.16
C ILE A 80 -20.97 21.03 -9.72
N THR A 81 -20.09 20.19 -10.26
CA THR A 81 -18.84 20.64 -10.88
C THR A 81 -19.20 21.04 -12.30
N LEU A 82 -19.75 22.24 -12.44
CA LEU A 82 -20.10 22.81 -13.74
C LEU A 82 -18.80 23.16 -14.46
N THR A 83 -18.50 22.45 -15.54
CA THR A 83 -17.45 22.86 -16.47
C THR A 83 -18.07 23.72 -17.57
N GLU A 84 -17.27 24.54 -18.26
CA GLU A 84 -17.77 25.39 -19.34
C GLU A 84 -18.52 24.57 -20.40
N ALA A 85 -18.06 23.34 -20.69
CA ALA A 85 -18.67 22.43 -21.65
C ALA A 85 -20.10 21.97 -21.27
N ASP A 86 -20.49 22.05 -20.00
CA ASP A 86 -21.81 21.61 -19.52
C ASP A 86 -22.91 22.66 -19.74
N PHE A 87 -22.54 23.89 -20.13
CA PHE A 87 -23.51 24.95 -20.42
C PHE A 87 -24.07 24.86 -21.84
N ASN A 88 -25.37 25.17 -22.00
CA ASN A 88 -26.10 25.17 -23.28
C ASN A 88 -25.50 26.08 -24.38
N ARG A 89 -24.52 26.93 -24.05
CA ARG A 89 -23.85 27.87 -24.98
C ARG A 89 -22.33 27.89 -24.83
N HIS A 90 -21.71 26.76 -24.52
CA HIS A 90 -20.24 26.68 -24.47
C HIS A 90 -19.61 26.92 -25.84
N LEU A 91 -18.41 27.51 -25.85
CA LEU A 91 -17.66 27.74 -27.07
C LEU A 91 -17.05 26.42 -27.57
N LYS A 92 -17.31 26.07 -28.82
CA LYS A 92 -16.69 24.92 -29.47
C LYS A 92 -15.39 25.36 -30.13
N ASN A 93 -14.28 24.75 -29.76
CA ASN A 93 -13.05 24.90 -30.54
C ASN A 93 -13.25 24.28 -31.93
N GLY A 94 -12.84 25.03 -32.94
CA GLY A 94 -13.11 24.76 -34.35
C GLY A 94 -12.37 23.55 -34.90
N SER A 95 -12.89 22.36 -34.64
CA SER A 95 -12.56 21.15 -35.39
C SER A 95 -13.67 20.11 -35.22
N HIS A 96 -14.18 19.69 -36.38
CA HIS A 96 -15.19 18.68 -36.70
C HIS A 96 -15.74 17.77 -35.59
N LYS A 97 -17.07 17.62 -35.61
CA LYS A 97 -17.85 16.63 -34.85
C LYS A 97 -17.39 15.21 -35.18
N THR A 98 -17.05 14.46 -34.14
CA THR A 98 -17.36 13.03 -34.03
C THR A 98 -17.99 12.83 -32.67
N ASP A 99 -19.25 12.37 -32.66
CA ASP A 99 -19.91 11.83 -31.47
C ASP A 99 -19.07 10.67 -30.96
N VAL A 100 -18.21 10.94 -29.98
CA VAL A 100 -17.52 9.88 -29.24
C VAL A 100 -18.55 9.32 -28.26
N GLN A 101 -19.24 8.26 -28.69
CA GLN A 101 -19.77 7.26 -27.77
C GLN A 101 -18.61 6.84 -26.86
N LYS A 102 -18.59 7.36 -25.64
CA LYS A 102 -17.68 6.91 -24.59
C LYS A 102 -18.15 5.51 -24.16
N SER A 103 -17.75 4.48 -24.91
CA SER A 103 -17.61 3.13 -24.39
C SER A 103 -16.45 3.12 -23.40
N VAL A 104 -16.68 3.70 -22.22
CA VAL A 104 -15.72 3.63 -21.12
C VAL A 104 -15.63 2.18 -20.70
N THR A 105 -14.52 1.57 -21.09
CA THR A 105 -14.09 0.23 -20.72
C THR A 105 -14.30 0.00 -19.23
N ASN A 106 -15.08 -1.04 -18.89
CA ASN A 106 -15.47 -1.50 -17.54
C ASN A 106 -14.31 -1.80 -16.56
N LYS A 107 -13.06 -1.48 -16.91
CA LYS A 107 -11.86 -1.69 -16.11
C LYS A 107 -11.51 -0.49 -15.21
N LYS A 108 -12.02 0.72 -15.54
CA LYS A 108 -11.78 1.93 -14.72
C LYS A 108 -12.58 1.96 -13.41
N SER A 109 -13.72 1.26 -13.35
CA SER A 109 -14.55 1.19 -12.15
C SER A 109 -13.84 0.45 -11.01
N THR A 110 -13.24 -0.71 -11.30
CA THR A 110 -12.59 -1.55 -10.28
C THR A 110 -11.35 -0.90 -9.67
N ASP A 111 -10.52 -0.26 -10.49
CA ASP A 111 -9.30 0.41 -10.02
C ASP A 111 -9.66 1.62 -9.11
N PHE A 112 -10.76 2.32 -9.41
CA PHE A 112 -11.23 3.45 -8.60
C PHE A 112 -11.88 3.01 -7.28
N GLU A 113 -12.64 1.91 -7.31
CA GLU A 113 -13.22 1.29 -6.11
C GLU A 113 -12.12 0.80 -5.16
N LEU A 114 -11.09 0.12 -5.70
CA LEU A 114 -9.92 -0.29 -4.93
C LEU A 114 -9.19 0.89 -4.30
N ALA A 115 -9.04 2.01 -5.02
CA ALA A 115 -8.42 3.21 -4.47
C ALA A 115 -9.20 3.77 -3.28
N GLN A 116 -10.53 3.66 -3.31
CA GLN A 116 -11.40 4.15 -2.24
C GLN A 116 -11.39 3.23 -1.02
N GLU A 117 -11.35 1.92 -1.21
CA GLU A 117 -11.28 0.93 -0.12
C GLU A 117 -9.88 0.82 0.49
N ASP A 118 -8.84 0.73 -0.33
CA ASP A 118 -7.45 0.58 0.09
C ASP A 118 -6.51 1.34 -0.87
N TYR A 119 -6.24 2.58 -0.49
CA TYR A 119 -5.33 3.44 -1.24
C TYR A 119 -3.89 2.89 -1.31
N GLN A 120 -3.42 2.19 -0.27
CA GLN A 120 -2.06 1.65 -0.25
C GLN A 120 -1.92 0.51 -1.25
N LEU A 121 -2.90 -0.38 -1.31
CA LEU A 121 -2.95 -1.46 -2.29
C LEU A 121 -3.10 -0.92 -3.72
N PHE A 122 -3.95 0.07 -3.92
CA PHE A 122 -4.09 0.73 -5.22
C PHE A 122 -2.77 1.36 -5.69
N SER A 123 -2.11 2.11 -4.83
CA SER A 123 -0.82 2.74 -5.15
C SER A 123 0.25 1.69 -5.47
N ALA A 124 0.28 0.58 -4.73
CA ALA A 124 1.17 -0.53 -4.99
C ALA A 124 0.93 -1.19 -6.36
N LEU A 125 -0.34 -1.41 -6.72
CA LEU A 125 -0.74 -1.93 -8.02
C LEU A 125 -0.34 -0.98 -9.15
N MET A 126 -0.53 0.32 -8.97
CA MET A 126 -0.16 1.31 -9.98
C MET A 126 1.35 1.39 -10.19
N MET A 127 2.14 1.31 -9.13
CA MET A 127 3.59 1.23 -9.25
C MET A 127 4.02 -0.05 -9.97
N LEU A 128 3.40 -1.20 -9.68
CA LEU A 128 3.70 -2.46 -10.34
C LEU A 128 3.34 -2.43 -11.84
N LYS A 129 2.15 -1.94 -12.18
CA LYS A 129 1.71 -1.74 -13.58
C LYS A 129 2.68 -0.80 -14.33
N GLY A 130 3.12 0.28 -13.67
CA GLY A 130 4.09 1.22 -14.23
C GLY A 130 5.46 0.59 -14.50
N LEU A 131 6.01 -0.15 -13.54
CA LEU A 131 7.29 -0.86 -13.68
C LEU A 131 7.25 -1.89 -14.80
N HIS A 132 6.16 -2.66 -14.89
CA HIS A 132 5.98 -3.65 -15.94
C HIS A 132 5.87 -3.02 -17.34
N SER A 133 5.27 -1.83 -17.45
CA SER A 133 5.10 -1.15 -18.75
C SER A 133 6.41 -0.59 -19.32
N ILE A 134 7.48 -0.55 -18.52
CA ILE A 134 8.82 -0.05 -18.92
C ILE A 134 9.73 -1.19 -19.38
N GLN A 135 9.41 -2.45 -19.06
CA GLN A 135 10.15 -3.64 -19.51
C GLN A 135 9.63 -4.19 -20.83
#